data_AF-A0A9P6VPQ4-F1
#
_entry.id   AF-A0A9P6VPQ4-F1
#
_cell.length_a   1.000
_cell.length_b   1.000
_cell.length_c   1.000
_cell.angle_alpha   90.00
_cell.angle_beta   90.00
_cell.angle_gamma   90.00
#
_symmetry.space_group_name_H-M   'P 1'
#
loop_
_entity.id
_entity.type
_entity.pdbx_description
1 polymer ?
#
loop_
_entity_poly.entity_id
_entity_poly.type
_entity_poly.pdbx_seq_one_letter_code
_entity_poly.pdbx_strand_id
1 'polypeptide(L)'
;MVIKDSLEVHIARLEADPVIAPERNSSLLDIFTADYSENFRSPTNQSPLVDRVWAHAALIYLFVVVSGWQPASGEVRYHVRRILDLLKHQISPPALLRTMVWPFCLAGCLAEPAQEACFQGMVDALQPPSVFGTVRKALEIMKNVWQNRGTPDAASRDFATWFGDQGDLVLLV
;
A
#
# COMPACT_ATOMS: atom_id res chain seq x y z
N MET A 1 -9.49 20.77 5.92
CA MET A 1 -9.08 21.08 4.52
C MET A 1 -9.93 20.17 3.67
N VAL A 2 -10.80 20.71 2.80
CA VAL A 2 -11.96 19.97 2.24
C VAL A 2 -11.61 18.59 1.66
N ILE A 3 -10.42 18.43 1.06
CA ILE A 3 -9.93 17.16 0.52
C ILE A 3 -9.67 16.11 1.62
N LYS A 4 -9.04 16.50 2.73
CA LYS A 4 -8.77 15.61 3.88
C LYS A 4 -10.08 15.09 4.46
N ASP A 5 -10.98 16.01 4.78
CA ASP A 5 -12.25 15.70 5.46
C ASP A 5 -13.12 14.78 4.58
N SER A 6 -13.13 15.00 3.26
CA SER A 6 -13.84 14.15 2.29
C SER A 6 -13.23 12.75 2.15
N LEU A 7 -11.89 12.62 2.26
CA LEU A 7 -11.22 11.32 2.21
C LEU A 7 -11.47 10.51 3.48
N GLU A 8 -11.44 11.14 4.65
CA GLU A 8 -11.71 10.47 5.92
C GLU A 8 -13.13 9.90 5.97
N VAL A 9 -14.13 10.66 5.50
CA VAL A 9 -15.50 10.19 5.38
C VAL A 9 -15.62 8.99 4.42
N HIS A 10 -14.90 9.03 3.29
CA HIS A 10 -14.90 7.91 2.34
C HIS A 10 -14.23 6.66 2.90
N ILE A 11 -13.15 6.80 3.65
CA ILE A 11 -12.49 5.67 4.32
C ILE A 11 -13.39 5.08 5.40
N ALA A 12 -14.03 5.92 6.22
CA ALA A 12 -14.98 5.44 7.23
C ALA A 12 -16.13 4.65 6.59
N ARG A 13 -16.64 5.10 5.43
CA ARG A 13 -17.64 4.36 4.65
C ARG A 13 -17.08 3.04 4.13
N LEU A 14 -15.86 3.04 3.59
CA LEU A 14 -15.21 1.82 3.12
C LEU A 14 -15.05 0.83 4.27
N GLU A 15 -14.58 1.24 5.45
CA GLU A 15 -14.39 0.38 6.62
C GLU A 15 -15.71 -0.18 7.18
N ALA A 16 -16.82 0.54 7.01
CA ALA A 16 -18.15 0.15 7.49
C ALA A 16 -18.86 -0.87 6.59
N ASP A 17 -18.47 -1.02 5.32
CA ASP A 17 -19.06 -2.01 4.41
C ASP A 17 -18.42 -3.40 4.62
N PRO A 18 -19.15 -4.39 5.17
CA PRO A 18 -18.71 -5.78 5.11
C PRO A 18 -18.75 -6.22 3.64
N VAL A 19 -17.76 -6.99 3.20
CA VAL A 19 -17.73 -7.59 1.85
C VAL A 19 -18.92 -8.55 1.74
N ILE A 20 -20.05 -8.08 1.21
CA ILE A 20 -21.24 -8.89 0.93
C ILE A 20 -21.00 -9.59 -0.40
N ALA A 21 -20.96 -10.93 -0.36
CA ALA A 21 -20.92 -11.77 -1.56
C ALA A 21 -22.28 -11.67 -2.30
N PRO A 22 -22.32 -11.34 -3.60
CA PRO A 22 -23.58 -11.27 -4.31
C PRO A 22 -24.06 -12.67 -4.72
N GLU A 23 -25.33 -12.95 -4.40
CA GLU A 23 -26.04 -14.15 -4.81
C GLU A 23 -26.21 -14.25 -6.33
N ARG A 24 -26.18 -15.50 -6.78
CA ARG A 24 -26.08 -15.99 -8.15
C ARG A 24 -27.39 -15.82 -8.92
N ASN A 25 -27.43 -14.84 -9.82
CA ASN A 25 -28.43 -14.79 -10.89
C ASN A 25 -27.75 -15.02 -12.25
N SER A 26 -27.89 -16.24 -12.77
CA SER A 26 -27.32 -16.69 -14.04
C SER A 26 -27.99 -16.00 -15.22
N SER A 27 -27.23 -15.20 -15.96
CA SER A 27 -27.63 -14.56 -17.21
C SER A 27 -26.89 -15.19 -18.39
N LEU A 28 -27.57 -15.26 -19.54
CA LEU A 28 -27.17 -15.84 -20.83
C LEU A 28 -25.82 -15.37 -21.42
N LEU A 29 -25.12 -14.45 -20.74
CA LEU A 29 -23.81 -13.96 -21.12
C LEU A 29 -22.69 -14.99 -20.93
N ASP A 30 -22.92 -16.05 -20.14
CA ASP A 30 -21.94 -17.11 -19.87
C ASP A 30 -21.63 -18.01 -21.09
N ILE A 31 -22.46 -17.96 -22.15
CA ILE A 31 -22.27 -18.81 -23.34
C ILE A 31 -21.21 -18.22 -24.30
N PHE A 32 -21.08 -16.90 -24.37
CA PHE A 32 -20.16 -16.24 -25.30
C PHE A 32 -18.76 -15.98 -24.71
N THR A 33 -18.55 -16.28 -23.43
CA THR A 33 -17.24 -16.19 -22.75
C THR A 33 -16.51 -17.53 -22.67
N ALA A 34 -17.14 -18.63 -23.11
CA ALA A 34 -16.69 -19.99 -22.82
C ALA A 34 -15.35 -20.42 -23.44
N ASP A 35 -14.83 -19.74 -24.48
CA ASP A 35 -13.59 -20.18 -25.17
C ASP A 35 -12.34 -19.32 -24.90
N TYR A 36 -12.43 -18.27 -24.08
CA TYR A 36 -11.27 -17.45 -23.69
C TYR A 36 -11.04 -17.37 -22.17
N SER A 37 -11.82 -18.09 -21.36
CA SER A 37 -11.74 -18.05 -19.90
C SER A 37 -11.45 -19.41 -19.27
N GLU A 38 -10.35 -20.06 -19.64
CA GLU A 38 -9.79 -21.10 -18.78
C GLU A 38 -8.74 -20.49 -17.84
N ASN A 39 -9.12 -20.36 -16.56
CA ASN A 39 -8.31 -20.16 -15.35
C ASN A 39 -8.16 -18.79 -14.66
N PHE A 40 -8.99 -17.78 -14.94
CA PHE A 40 -9.15 -16.66 -13.99
C PHE A 40 -10.29 -16.92 -13.01
N ARG A 41 -10.00 -17.68 -11.94
CA ARG A 41 -10.80 -17.57 -10.70
C ARG A 41 -10.75 -16.09 -10.27
N SER A 42 -11.93 -15.46 -10.23
CA SER A 42 -12.15 -14.02 -10.11
C SER A 42 -11.29 -13.30 -9.04
N PRO A 43 -10.48 -12.28 -9.41
CA PRO A 43 -9.75 -11.38 -8.50
C PRO A 43 -10.63 -10.39 -7.70
N THR A 44 -11.96 -10.51 -7.74
CA THR A 44 -12.90 -9.42 -7.36
C THR A 44 -13.04 -9.15 -5.86
N ASN A 45 -12.67 -10.07 -4.96
CA ASN A 45 -12.91 -9.87 -3.52
C ASN A 45 -11.86 -9.02 -2.78
N GLN A 46 -10.76 -8.65 -3.45
CA GLN A 46 -9.66 -7.92 -2.80
C GLN A 46 -9.56 -6.45 -3.24
N SER A 47 -10.27 -6.06 -4.31
CA SER A 47 -10.29 -4.67 -4.79
C SER A 47 -10.59 -3.66 -3.68
N PRO A 48 -11.62 -3.86 -2.83
CA PRO A 48 -11.92 -2.88 -1.78
C PRO A 48 -10.77 -2.74 -0.76
N LEU A 49 -10.03 -3.82 -0.50
CA LEU A 49 -8.89 -3.79 0.43
C LEU A 49 -7.68 -3.09 -0.19
N VAL A 50 -7.40 -3.35 -1.47
CA VAL A 50 -6.38 -2.64 -2.24
C VAL A 50 -6.69 -1.14 -2.26
N ASP A 51 -7.93 -0.77 -2.56
CA ASP A 51 -8.39 0.62 -2.59
C ASP A 51 -8.23 1.30 -1.22
N ARG A 52 -8.53 0.59 -0.12
CA ARG A 52 -8.30 1.10 1.25
C ARG A 52 -6.81 1.33 1.53
N VAL A 53 -5.92 0.43 1.10
CA VAL A 53 -4.47 0.60 1.24
C VAL A 53 -4.02 1.87 0.51
N TRP A 54 -4.47 2.05 -0.73
CA TRP A 54 -4.19 3.26 -1.53
C TRP A 54 -4.76 4.53 -0.89
N ALA A 55 -5.98 4.48 -0.36
CA ALA A 55 -6.61 5.63 0.29
C ALA A 55 -5.83 6.08 1.54
N HIS A 56 -5.41 5.14 2.40
CA HIS A 56 -4.56 5.46 3.54
C HIS A 56 -3.20 6.04 3.12
N ALA A 57 -2.59 5.49 2.06
CA ALA A 57 -1.33 5.99 1.55
C ALA A 57 -1.47 7.40 0.97
N ALA A 58 -2.55 7.68 0.25
CA ALA A 58 -2.85 9.02 -0.26
C ALA A 58 -3.01 10.05 0.87
N LEU A 59 -3.66 9.68 1.99
CA LEU A 59 -3.74 10.55 3.17
C LEU A 59 -2.39 10.82 3.80
N ILE A 60 -1.56 9.79 3.98
CA ILE A 60 -0.19 9.95 4.48
C ILE A 60 0.59 10.92 3.58
N TYR A 61 0.53 10.72 2.27
CA TYR A 61 1.20 11.58 1.31
C TYR A 61 0.72 13.04 1.41
N LEU A 62 -0.59 13.26 1.50
CA LEU A 62 -1.17 14.59 1.68
C LEU A 62 -0.68 15.25 2.99
N PHE A 63 -0.64 14.51 4.09
CA PHE A 63 -0.10 15.02 5.35
C PHE A 63 1.36 15.42 5.22
N VAL A 64 2.18 14.59 4.57
CA VAL A 64 3.60 14.87 4.43
C VAL A 64 3.88 16.02 3.47
N VAL A 65 3.16 16.12 2.35
CA VAL A 65 3.37 17.21 1.40
C VAL A 65 2.89 18.55 1.95
N VAL A 66 1.80 18.57 2.72
CA VAL A 66 1.24 19.82 3.28
C VAL A 66 1.97 20.24 4.56
N SER A 67 2.29 19.30 5.45
CA SER A 67 2.82 19.59 6.78
C SER A 67 4.30 19.23 6.95
N GLY A 68 4.94 18.70 5.91
CA GLY A 68 6.31 18.20 5.95
C GLY A 68 6.43 16.79 6.54
N TRP A 69 7.65 16.27 6.59
CA TRP A 69 7.96 14.92 7.07
C TRP A 69 7.72 14.78 8.58
N GLN A 70 6.61 14.15 8.98
CA GLN A 70 6.19 14.03 10.39
C GLN A 70 5.83 12.58 10.81
N PRO A 71 6.79 11.65 10.86
CA PRO A 71 6.56 10.27 11.31
C PRO A 71 6.12 10.15 12.78
N ALA A 72 6.29 11.22 13.57
CA ALA A 72 5.81 11.30 14.93
C ALA A 72 4.33 11.72 15.04
N SER A 73 3.71 12.18 13.96
CA SER A 73 2.30 12.59 13.94
C SER A 73 1.38 11.39 14.20
N GLY A 74 0.41 11.57 15.10
CA GLY A 74 -0.58 10.55 15.42
C GLY A 74 -1.39 10.10 14.19
N GLU A 75 -1.74 11.04 13.31
CA GLU A 75 -2.47 10.78 12.07
C GLU A 75 -1.67 9.90 11.10
N VAL A 76 -0.39 10.21 10.93
CA VAL A 76 0.52 9.43 10.08
C VAL A 76 0.68 8.02 10.64
N ARG A 77 0.93 7.89 11.95
CA ARG A 77 1.08 6.58 12.61
C ARG A 77 -0.19 5.74 12.51
N TYR A 78 -1.36 6.37 12.67
CA TYR A 78 -2.65 5.70 12.50
C TYR A 78 -2.77 5.09 11.10
N HIS A 79 -2.56 5.88 10.04
CA HIS A 79 -2.67 5.36 8.67
C HIS A 79 -1.60 4.33 8.32
N VAL A 80 -0.35 4.51 8.79
CA VAL A 80 0.70 3.49 8.62
C VAL A 80 0.29 2.18 9.27
N ARG A 81 -0.28 2.23 10.49
CA ARG A 81 -0.78 1.05 11.19
C ARG A 81 -1.90 0.37 10.41
N ARG A 82 -2.86 1.12 9.87
CA ARG A 82 -3.97 0.58 9.06
C ARG A 82 -3.45 -0.13 7.81
N ILE A 83 -2.48 0.46 7.10
CA ILE A 83 -1.85 -0.18 5.93
C ILE A 83 -1.16 -1.49 6.37
N LEU A 84 -0.37 -1.46 7.44
CA LEU A 84 0.32 -2.65 7.92
C LEU A 84 -0.66 -3.78 8.29
N ASP A 85 -1.75 -3.45 9.00
CA ASP A 85 -2.76 -4.44 9.40
C ASP A 85 -3.49 -5.03 8.17
N LEU A 86 -3.84 -4.20 7.17
CA LEU A 86 -4.45 -4.66 5.91
C LEU A 86 -3.52 -5.61 5.15
N LEU A 87 -2.27 -5.20 4.93
CA LEU A 87 -1.28 -5.97 4.19
C LEU A 87 -0.94 -7.31 4.86
N LYS A 88 -0.86 -7.32 6.20
CA LYS A 88 -0.47 -8.51 6.97
C LYS A 88 -1.61 -9.51 7.13
N HIS A 89 -2.85 -9.05 7.29
CA HIS A 89 -3.94 -9.91 7.76
C HIS A 89 -5.06 -10.12 6.75
N GLN A 90 -5.25 -9.20 5.79
CA GLN A 90 -6.44 -9.21 4.92
C GLN A 90 -6.09 -9.41 3.45
N ILE A 91 -4.93 -8.91 2.99
CA ILE A 91 -4.50 -9.06 1.61
C ILE A 91 -4.03 -10.49 1.34
N SER A 92 -4.70 -11.15 0.40
CA SER A 92 -4.32 -12.47 -0.12
C SER A 92 -4.67 -12.59 -1.60
N PRO A 93 -3.79 -13.12 -2.46
CA PRO A 93 -2.47 -13.68 -2.13
C PRO A 93 -1.40 -12.59 -1.88
N PRO A 94 -0.28 -12.92 -1.21
CA PRO A 94 0.84 -11.98 -0.98
C PRO A 94 1.37 -11.32 -2.25
N ALA A 95 1.23 -11.99 -3.41
CA ALA A 95 1.60 -11.46 -4.71
C ALA A 95 0.88 -10.14 -5.08
N LEU A 96 -0.27 -9.83 -4.48
CA LEU A 96 -0.96 -8.56 -4.67
C LEU A 96 -0.15 -7.35 -4.20
N LEU A 97 0.85 -7.54 -3.33
CA LEU A 97 1.72 -6.46 -2.86
C LEU A 97 2.43 -5.71 -4.01
N ARG A 98 2.65 -6.39 -5.16
CA ARG A 98 3.21 -5.78 -6.38
C ARG A 98 2.37 -4.64 -6.96
N THR A 99 1.07 -4.62 -6.67
CA THR A 99 0.13 -3.57 -7.12
C THR A 99 0.07 -2.39 -6.14
N MET A 100 0.75 -2.50 -5.01
CA MET A 100 0.74 -1.55 -3.91
C MET A 100 2.16 -1.23 -3.45
N VAL A 101 3.15 -1.28 -4.35
CA VAL A 101 4.55 -1.02 -4.00
C VAL A 101 4.74 0.40 -3.47
N TRP A 102 4.05 1.37 -4.06
CA TRP A 102 4.12 2.75 -3.58
C TRP A 102 3.48 2.92 -2.19
N PRO A 103 2.21 2.49 -1.93
CA PRO A 103 1.66 2.48 -0.58
C PRO A 103 2.53 1.74 0.45
N PHE A 104 3.07 0.59 0.06
CA PHE A 104 3.96 -0.22 0.88
C PHE A 104 5.22 0.55 1.25
N CYS A 105 5.93 1.11 0.25
CA CYS A 105 7.14 1.92 0.42
C CYS A 105 6.87 3.09 1.36
N LEU A 106 5.82 3.86 1.07
CA LEU A 106 5.43 5.04 1.82
C LEU A 106 5.19 4.72 3.31
N ALA A 107 4.38 3.70 3.57
CA ALA A 107 4.07 3.27 4.93
C ALA A 107 5.32 2.75 5.65
N GLY A 108 6.15 1.96 4.99
CA GLY A 108 7.39 1.43 5.55
C GLY A 108 8.41 2.52 5.89
N CYS A 109 8.58 3.53 5.03
CA CYS A 109 9.49 4.65 5.30
C CYS A 109 9.07 5.47 6.54
N LEU A 110 7.78 5.49 6.87
CA LEU A 110 7.22 6.19 8.04
C LEU A 110 6.91 5.27 9.22
N ALA A 111 7.17 3.97 9.10
CA ALA A 111 6.88 2.96 10.11
C ALA A 111 7.70 3.15 11.39
N GLU A 112 7.14 2.88 12.56
CA GLU A 112 7.90 2.92 13.80
C GLU A 112 8.93 1.78 13.86
N PRO A 113 10.04 1.88 14.63
CA PRO A 113 11.05 0.83 14.71
C PRO A 113 10.49 -0.56 15.04
N ALA A 114 9.46 -0.61 15.89
CA ALA A 114 8.78 -1.86 16.25
C ALA A 114 8.04 -2.54 15.07
N GLN A 115 7.78 -1.81 13.99
CA GLN A 115 7.05 -2.27 12.81
C GLN A 115 7.99 -2.72 11.68
N GLU A 116 9.25 -2.28 11.66
CA GLU A 116 10.21 -2.52 10.56
C GLU A 116 10.39 -4.01 10.23
N ALA A 117 10.48 -4.86 11.26
CA ALA A 117 10.59 -6.31 11.10
C ALA A 117 9.36 -6.93 10.39
N CYS A 118 8.18 -6.33 10.54
CA CYS A 118 6.98 -6.81 9.83
C CYS A 118 7.06 -6.49 8.33
N PHE A 119 7.56 -5.32 7.95
CA PHE A 119 7.77 -4.96 6.54
C PHE A 119 8.81 -5.86 5.87
N GLN A 120 9.90 -6.15 6.58
CA GLN A 120 10.90 -7.11 6.14
C GLN A 120 10.29 -8.50 5.90
N GLY A 121 9.57 -9.03 6.89
CA GLY A 121 8.96 -10.37 6.81
C GLY A 121 7.96 -10.52 5.66
N MET A 122 7.22 -9.46 5.31
CA MET A 122 6.30 -9.48 4.15
C MET A 122 7.05 -9.69 2.84
N VAL A 123 8.23 -9.09 2.67
CA VAL A 123 9.04 -9.22 1.44
C VAL A 123 9.72 -10.58 1.38
N ASP A 124 10.17 -11.10 2.53
CA ASP A 124 10.83 -12.41 2.62
C ASP A 124 9.87 -13.55 2.28
N ALA A 125 8.58 -13.39 2.61
CA ALA A 125 7.52 -14.32 2.25
C ALA A 125 7.19 -14.36 0.73
N LEU A 126 7.65 -13.40 -0.07
CA LEU A 126 7.37 -13.34 -1.50
C LEU A 126 8.27 -14.28 -2.30
N GLN A 127 7.64 -15.22 -3.00
CA GLN A 127 8.30 -16.22 -3.83
C GLN A 127 7.67 -16.30 -5.24
N PRO A 128 8.48 -16.50 -6.31
CA PRO A 128 9.94 -16.53 -6.30
C PRO A 128 10.55 -15.10 -6.21
N PRO A 129 11.75 -14.93 -5.63
CA PRO A 129 12.33 -13.60 -5.39
C PRO A 129 12.50 -12.75 -6.65
N SER A 130 12.74 -13.40 -7.80
CA SER A 130 12.99 -12.77 -9.10
C SER A 130 11.81 -11.96 -9.65
N VAL A 131 10.59 -12.24 -9.21
CA VAL A 131 9.36 -11.58 -9.72
C VAL A 131 9.00 -10.34 -8.91
N PHE A 132 9.58 -10.16 -7.72
CA PHE A 132 9.24 -9.08 -6.78
C PHE A 132 10.35 -8.04 -6.62
N GLY A 133 11.09 -7.78 -7.70
CA GLY A 133 12.21 -6.83 -7.70
C GLY A 133 11.82 -5.43 -7.21
N THR A 134 10.66 -4.91 -7.62
CA THR A 134 10.16 -3.59 -7.19
C THR A 134 9.81 -3.55 -5.71
N VAL A 135 9.18 -4.59 -5.17
CA VAL A 135 8.87 -4.68 -3.73
C VAL A 135 10.17 -4.76 -2.90
N ARG A 136 11.16 -5.53 -3.37
CA ARG A 136 12.49 -5.60 -2.73
C ARG A 136 13.21 -4.25 -2.77
N LYS A 137 13.12 -3.55 -3.90
CA LYS A 137 13.68 -2.21 -4.04
C LYS A 137 13.03 -1.22 -3.07
N ALA A 138 11.70 -1.29 -2.91
CA ALA A 138 11.00 -0.50 -1.89
C ALA A 138 11.53 -0.78 -0.48
N LEU A 139 11.79 -2.05 -0.13
CA LEU A 139 12.39 -2.40 1.16
C LEU A 139 13.83 -1.87 1.33
N GLU A 140 14.64 -1.82 0.28
CA GLU A 140 15.96 -1.17 0.33
C GLU A 140 15.85 0.32 0.65
N ILE A 141 14.89 1.01 0.02
CA ILE A 141 14.60 2.42 0.29
C ILE A 141 14.18 2.60 1.75
N MET A 142 13.26 1.75 2.24
CA MET A 142 12.83 1.78 3.64
C MET A 142 14.02 1.64 4.60
N LYS A 143 14.88 0.63 4.39
CA LYS A 143 16.08 0.41 5.22
C LYS A 143 17.00 1.61 5.24
N ASN A 144 17.22 2.23 4.10
CA ASN A 144 18.03 3.45 4.00
C ASN A 144 17.40 4.59 4.81
N VAL A 145 16.08 4.77 4.73
CA VAL A 145 15.36 5.75 5.57
C VAL A 145 15.53 5.42 7.05
N TRP A 146 15.33 4.16 7.45
CA TRP A 146 15.45 3.72 8.84
C TRP A 146 16.86 3.97 9.42
N GLN A 147 17.90 3.66 8.65
CA GLN A 147 19.31 3.88 9.03
C GLN A 147 19.66 5.35 9.22
N ASN A 148 19.05 6.24 8.43
CA ASN A 148 19.33 7.67 8.48
C ASN A 148 18.43 8.43 9.46
N ARG A 149 17.49 7.77 10.16
CA ARG A 149 16.61 8.43 11.13
C ARG A 149 17.41 9.07 12.25
N GLY A 150 17.12 10.34 12.52
CA GLY A 150 17.77 11.12 13.57
C GLY A 150 19.01 11.89 13.09
N THR A 151 19.39 11.76 11.82
CA THR A 151 20.34 12.71 11.21
C THR A 151 19.62 14.02 10.90
N PRO A 152 20.29 15.19 11.03
CA PRO A 152 19.70 16.49 10.71
C PRO A 152 19.16 16.58 9.27
N ASP A 153 19.78 15.85 8.34
CA ASP A 153 19.39 15.77 6.93
C ASP A 153 18.16 14.88 6.68
N ALA A 154 17.77 14.01 7.61
CA ALA A 154 16.62 13.13 7.41
C ALA A 154 15.29 13.90 7.34
N ALA A 155 15.22 15.06 8.01
CA ALA A 155 14.05 15.93 7.97
C ALA A 155 14.02 16.86 6.75
N SER A 156 15.16 17.09 6.08
CA SER A 156 15.26 17.93 4.88
C SER A 156 15.06 17.15 3.57
N ARG A 157 15.25 15.82 3.60
CA ARG A 157 14.99 14.95 2.45
C ARG A 157 13.50 14.73 2.25
N ASP A 158 12.90 15.56 1.40
CA ASP A 158 11.56 15.37 0.85
C ASP A 158 11.47 14.01 0.12
N PHE A 159 10.29 13.38 0.08
CA PHE A 159 10.04 12.17 -0.72
C PHE A 159 10.53 12.31 -2.16
N ALA A 160 10.40 13.51 -2.74
CA ALA A 160 10.92 13.83 -4.08
C ALA A 160 12.43 13.57 -4.22
N THR A 161 13.22 13.79 -3.17
CA THR A 161 14.67 13.52 -3.19
C THR A 161 14.99 12.04 -3.01
N TRP A 162 14.23 11.30 -2.18
CA TRP A 162 14.40 9.85 -2.03
C TRP A 162 14.05 9.06 -3.29
N PHE A 163 13.02 9.47 -4.02
CA PHE A 163 12.62 8.85 -5.28
C PHE A 163 13.37 9.44 -6.49
N GLY A 164 13.78 10.70 -6.43
CA GLY A 164 14.54 11.38 -7.48
C GLY A 164 15.99 10.91 -7.62
N ASP A 165 16.66 10.61 -6.50
CA ASP A 165 18.05 10.10 -6.51
C ASP A 165 18.15 8.65 -7.01
N GLN A 166 17.04 7.92 -7.08
CA GLN A 166 17.01 6.50 -7.45
C GLN A 166 16.74 6.25 -8.94
N GLY A 167 16.57 7.29 -9.77
CA GLY A 167 16.56 7.19 -11.24
C GLY A 167 15.44 6.37 -11.91
N ASP A 168 14.68 5.57 -11.17
CA ASP A 168 13.66 4.65 -11.68
C ASP A 168 12.29 4.95 -11.05
N LEU A 169 11.62 5.99 -11.56
CA LEU A 169 10.23 6.26 -11.25
C LEU A 169 9.32 5.47 -12.21
N VAL A 170 9.32 4.15 -12.07
CA VAL A 170 8.26 3.27 -12.56
C VAL A 170 7.77 2.41 -11.39
N LEU A 171 7.05 3.07 -10.47
CA LEU A 171 6.20 2.39 -9.47
C LEU A 171 4.71 2.57 -9.78
N LEU A 172 4.40 2.74 -11.07
CA LEU A 172 3.04 2.66 -11.62
C LEU A 172 3.07 1.59 -12.72
N VAL A 173 2.63 0.38 -12.38
CA VAL A 173 2.15 -0.61 -13.35
C VAL A 173 0.84 -1.17 -12.80
#